data_AF-A0A2X0XM35-F1
#
_entry.id   AF-A0A2X0XM35-F1
#
_cell.length_a   1.000
_cell.length_b   1.000
_cell.length_c   1.000
_cell.angle_alpha   90.00
_cell.angle_beta   90.00
_cell.angle_gamma   90.00
#
_symmetry.space_group_name_H-M   'P 1'
#
loop_
_entity.id
_entity.type
_entity.pdbx_description
1 polymer ?
#
loop_
_entity_poly.entity_id
_entity_poly.type
_entity_poly.pdbx_seq_one_letter_code
_entity_poly.pdbx_strand_id
1 'polypeptide(L)'
;MLKKWKNKKLLKNEKGLTLVELLAVIVILAIIAAIAVPAIGNIINKSKDRAILAEASNILAGAKIAYIDGSCKAEENVCSDTELKPFVDGIELDSGTKVTYKDEVWSINYPKFSNMKTDLKLKSTEVTEAQLNEALTSAGEKPATTPETPKQ
;
A
#
# COMPACT_ATOMS: atom_id res chain seq x y z
N MET A 1 -10.04 50.49 54.91
CA MET A 1 -11.16 49.89 54.14
C MET A 1 -10.57 49.01 53.05
N LEU A 2 -10.77 47.68 53.10
CA LEU A 2 -10.52 46.81 51.96
C LEU A 2 -11.71 45.84 51.81
N LYS A 3 -12.48 46.07 50.75
CA LYS A 3 -13.80 45.51 50.49
C LYS A 3 -13.65 44.08 49.94
N LYS A 4 -14.03 43.10 50.75
CA LYS A 4 -14.16 41.68 50.37
C LYS A 4 -15.08 41.56 49.15
N TRP A 5 -14.56 41.08 48.03
CA TRP A 5 -15.37 40.54 46.93
C TRP A 5 -15.22 39.03 46.93
N LYS A 6 -16.19 38.35 47.56
CA LYS A 6 -16.39 36.91 47.44
C LYS A 6 -17.16 36.65 46.14
N ASN A 7 -16.47 36.39 45.05
CA ASN A 7 -17.08 35.84 43.84
C ASN A 7 -17.26 34.32 44.01
N LYS A 8 -18.30 33.91 44.75
CA LYS A 8 -18.78 32.52 44.83
C LYS A 8 -19.96 32.32 43.88
N LYS A 9 -19.75 32.20 42.56
CA LYS A 9 -20.85 31.84 41.62
C LYS A 9 -20.44 31.36 40.22
N LEU A 10 -19.25 30.79 40.04
CA LEU A 10 -18.84 30.16 38.75
C LEU A 10 -18.48 28.67 38.87
N LEU A 11 -18.90 28.00 39.95
CA LEU A 11 -18.69 26.57 40.16
C LEU A 11 -20.03 25.93 40.50
N LYS A 12 -20.86 25.64 39.50
CA LYS A 12 -22.02 24.73 39.60
C LYS A 12 -22.76 24.68 38.25
N ASN A 13 -22.18 23.95 37.30
CA ASN A 13 -22.93 23.23 36.26
C ASN A 13 -22.12 22.09 35.64
N GLU A 14 -21.22 21.48 36.43
CA GLU A 14 -20.67 20.17 36.11
C GLU A 14 -21.77 19.12 36.37
N LYS A 15 -22.78 19.06 35.49
CA LYS A 15 -23.61 17.85 35.39
C LYS A 15 -22.68 16.76 34.88
N GLY A 16 -22.02 16.08 35.82
CA GLY A 16 -21.00 15.09 35.53
C GLY A 16 -21.58 13.97 34.69
N LEU A 17 -20.91 13.66 33.58
CA LEU A 17 -21.07 12.40 32.86
C LEU A 17 -21.03 11.26 33.86
N THR A 18 -22.03 10.38 33.81
CA THR A 18 -22.02 9.19 34.65
C THR A 18 -21.01 8.19 34.08
N LEU A 19 -20.37 7.41 34.95
CA LEU A 19 -19.45 6.34 34.49
C LEU A 19 -20.17 5.34 33.57
N VAL A 20 -21.48 5.15 33.78
CA VAL A 20 -22.31 4.25 32.98
C VAL A 20 -22.45 4.74 31.54
N GLU A 21 -22.67 6.04 31.32
CA GLU A 21 -22.73 6.62 29.98
C GLU A 21 -21.39 6.47 29.25
N LEU A 22 -20.28 6.71 29.94
CA LEU A 22 -18.95 6.57 29.35
C LEU A 22 -18.60 5.10 29.05
N LEU A 23 -19.04 4.18 29.90
CA LEU A 23 -18.86 2.73 29.71
C LEU A 23 -19.63 2.22 28.48
N ALA A 24 -20.88 2.64 28.31
CA ALA A 24 -21.70 2.23 27.15
C ALA A 24 -21.05 2.62 25.82
N VAL A 25 -20.45 3.82 25.73
CA VAL A 25 -19.76 4.30 24.53
C VAL A 25 -18.52 3.44 24.22
N ILE A 26 -17.69 3.14 25.23
CA ILE A 26 -16.48 2.33 25.04
C ILE A 26 -16.84 0.92 24.55
N VAL A 27 -17.92 0.32 25.06
CA VAL A 27 -18.39 -1.00 24.60
C VAL A 27 -18.76 -0.98 23.12
N ILE A 28 -19.51 0.04 22.67
CA ILE A 28 -19.89 0.18 21.26
C ILE A 28 -18.63 0.39 20.38
N LEU A 29 -17.70 1.25 20.81
CA LEU A 29 -16.43 1.46 20.11
C LEU A 29 -15.59 0.18 20.02
N ALA A 30 -15.57 -0.64 21.08
CA ALA A 30 -14.84 -1.91 21.09
C ALA A 30 -15.41 -2.90 20.06
N ILE A 31 -16.73 -3.00 19.93
CA ILE A 31 -17.38 -3.87 18.94
C ILE A 31 -17.07 -3.40 17.52
N ILE A 32 -17.17 -2.10 17.25
CA ILE A 32 -16.85 -1.52 15.94
C ILE A 32 -15.37 -1.73 15.61
N ALA A 33 -14.48 -1.45 16.56
CA ALA A 33 -13.04 -1.60 16.37
C ALA A 33 -12.64 -3.05 16.08
N ALA A 34 -13.28 -4.04 16.72
CA ALA A 34 -12.99 -5.45 16.51
C ALA A 34 -13.16 -5.89 15.04
N ILE A 35 -14.16 -5.35 14.32
CA ILE A 35 -14.40 -5.67 12.91
C ILE A 35 -13.62 -4.73 11.99
N ALA A 36 -13.55 -3.44 12.34
CA ALA A 36 -12.94 -2.42 11.48
C ALA A 36 -11.42 -2.58 11.34
N VAL A 37 -10.70 -2.90 12.43
CA VAL A 37 -9.24 -3.01 12.43
C VAL A 37 -8.72 -4.07 11.44
N PRO A 38 -9.17 -5.35 11.46
CA PRO A 38 -8.70 -6.34 10.50
C PRO A 38 -9.13 -6.01 9.06
N ALA A 39 -10.33 -5.46 8.86
CA ALA A 39 -10.82 -5.08 7.54
C ALA A 39 -9.97 -3.97 6.90
N ILE A 40 -9.71 -2.89 7.65
CA ILE A 40 -8.87 -1.77 7.21
C ILE A 40 -7.42 -2.24 6.99
N GLY A 41 -6.91 -3.11 7.86
CA GLY A 41 -5.59 -3.71 7.69
C GLY A 41 -5.43 -4.46 6.37
N ASN A 42 -6.44 -5.25 5.97
CA ASN A 42 -6.43 -5.94 4.68
C ASN A 42 -6.48 -4.98 3.49
N ILE A 43 -7.32 -3.94 3.55
CA ILE A 43 -7.41 -2.90 2.50
C ILE A 43 -6.08 -2.16 2.33
N ILE A 44 -5.42 -1.80 3.44
CA ILE A 44 -4.10 -1.15 3.41
C ILE A 44 -3.07 -2.08 2.79
N ASN A 45 -3.03 -3.36 3.18
CA ASN A 45 -2.09 -4.31 2.59
C ASN A 45 -2.32 -4.50 1.08
N LYS A 46 -3.58 -4.64 0.63
CA LYS A 46 -3.91 -4.71 -0.80
C LYS A 46 -3.49 -3.43 -1.54
N SER A 47 -3.65 -2.27 -0.93
CA SER A 47 -3.24 -0.98 -1.51
C SER A 47 -1.72 -0.88 -1.66
N LYS A 48 -0.97 -1.35 -0.66
CA LYS A 48 0.51 -1.43 -0.73
C LYS A 48 0.97 -2.42 -1.79
N ASP A 49 0.37 -3.60 -1.87
CA ASP A 49 0.70 -4.60 -2.87
C ASP A 49 0.43 -4.08 -4.30
N ARG A 50 -0.68 -3.35 -4.50
CA ARG A 50 -1.00 -2.66 -5.76
C ARG A 50 0.04 -1.59 -6.11
N ALA A 51 0.49 -0.80 -5.14
CA ALA A 51 1.52 0.21 -5.35
C ALA A 51 2.84 -0.44 -5.79
N ILE A 52 3.24 -1.55 -5.16
CA ILE A 52 4.46 -2.30 -5.53
C ILE A 52 4.36 -2.83 -6.97
N LEU A 53 3.19 -3.37 -7.39
CA LEU A 53 2.98 -3.82 -8.77
C LEU A 53 3.05 -2.66 -9.77
N ALA A 54 2.47 -1.51 -9.44
CA ALA A 54 2.51 -0.32 -10.28
C ALA A 54 3.92 0.25 -10.40
N GLU A 55 4.66 0.31 -9.29
CA GLU A 55 6.09 0.67 -9.27
C GLU A 55 6.90 -0.26 -10.19
N ALA A 56 6.72 -1.57 -10.06
CA ALA A 56 7.41 -2.54 -10.92
C ALA A 56 7.11 -2.34 -12.41
N SER A 57 5.87 -1.98 -12.77
CA SER A 57 5.50 -1.66 -14.15
C SER A 57 6.14 -0.39 -14.66
N ASN A 58 6.19 0.66 -13.82
CA ASN A 58 6.89 1.90 -14.14
C ASN A 58 8.40 1.67 -14.31
N ILE A 59 9.00 0.82 -13.46
CA ILE A 59 10.42 0.43 -13.58
C ILE A 59 10.65 -0.31 -14.89
N LEU A 60 9.77 -1.23 -15.26
CA LEU A 60 9.86 -1.95 -16.53
C LEU A 60 9.74 -1.02 -17.73
N ALA A 61 8.83 -0.04 -17.69
CA ALA A 61 8.71 0.98 -18.72
C ALA A 61 9.98 1.84 -18.84
N GLY A 62 10.55 2.28 -17.70
CA GLY A 62 11.82 2.99 -17.66
C GLY A 62 12.98 2.15 -18.21
N ALA A 63 13.03 0.86 -17.88
CA ALA A 63 14.03 -0.07 -18.40
C ALA A 63 13.97 -0.25 -19.92
N LYS A 64 12.76 -0.30 -20.50
CA LYS A 64 12.58 -0.34 -21.95
C LYS A 64 13.16 0.90 -22.63
N ILE A 65 12.95 2.08 -22.03
CA ILE A 65 13.53 3.33 -22.52
C ILE A 65 15.06 3.31 -22.38
N ALA A 66 15.57 2.94 -21.21
CA ALA A 66 17.01 2.83 -20.93
C ALA A 66 17.72 1.85 -21.87
N TYR A 67 17.05 0.75 -22.22
CA TYR A 67 17.55 -0.24 -23.16
C TYR A 67 17.65 0.31 -24.59
N ILE A 68 16.63 1.03 -25.05
CA ILE A 68 16.64 1.68 -26.38
C ILE A 68 17.72 2.77 -26.44
N ASP A 69 17.95 3.47 -25.34
CA ASP A 69 18.99 4.50 -25.20
C ASP A 69 20.41 3.90 -25.14
N GLY A 70 20.56 2.59 -24.91
CA GLY A 70 21.85 1.92 -24.77
C GLY A 70 22.52 2.15 -23.41
N SER A 71 21.77 2.66 -22.43
CA SER A 71 22.24 2.93 -21.07
C SER A 71 22.32 1.68 -20.19
N CYS A 72 21.72 0.56 -20.63
CA CYS A 72 21.84 -0.74 -19.96
C CYS A 72 23.07 -1.50 -20.44
N LYS A 73 23.76 -2.21 -19.55
CA LYS A 73 24.98 -2.97 -19.88
C LYS A 73 24.75 -3.91 -21.07
N ALA A 74 25.50 -3.67 -22.15
CA ALA A 74 25.39 -4.38 -23.41
C ALA A 74 25.74 -5.87 -23.34
N GLU A 75 26.49 -6.30 -22.32
CA GLU A 75 26.98 -7.68 -22.23
C GLU A 75 25.93 -8.66 -21.67
N GLU A 76 24.83 -8.17 -21.09
CA GLU A 76 23.78 -9.05 -20.54
C GLU A 76 22.34 -8.56 -20.79
N ASN A 77 22.12 -7.43 -21.49
CA ASN A 77 20.80 -6.80 -21.62
C ASN A 77 20.11 -6.60 -20.25
N VAL A 78 20.91 -6.29 -19.23
CA VAL A 78 20.48 -6.08 -17.85
C VAL A 78 20.60 -4.59 -17.52
N CYS A 79 19.50 -4.02 -17.03
CA CYS A 79 19.45 -2.68 -16.47
C CYS A 79 19.41 -2.80 -14.94
N SER A 80 20.44 -2.31 -14.26
CA SER A 80 20.55 -2.28 -12.79
C SER A 80 19.87 -1.04 -12.20
N ASP A 81 19.69 -1.02 -10.87
CA ASP A 81 19.11 0.10 -10.14
C ASP A 81 19.81 1.45 -10.42
N THR A 82 21.14 1.44 -10.54
CA THR A 82 21.92 2.66 -10.83
C THR A 82 21.66 3.23 -12.23
N GLU A 83 21.45 2.36 -13.21
CA GLU A 83 21.21 2.72 -14.61
C GLU A 83 19.76 3.12 -14.85
N LEU A 84 18.83 2.57 -14.06
CA LEU A 84 17.40 2.85 -14.16
C LEU A 84 16.99 4.16 -13.50
N LYS A 85 17.76 4.64 -12.51
CA LYS A 85 17.46 5.87 -11.77
C LYS A 85 17.11 7.10 -12.64
N PRO A 86 17.79 7.40 -13.76
CA PRO A 86 17.39 8.52 -14.63
C PRO A 86 16.12 8.27 -15.46
N PHE A 87 15.64 7.04 -15.56
CA PHE A 87 14.50 6.64 -16.40
C PHE A 87 13.22 6.36 -15.60
N VAL A 88 13.29 6.41 -14.27
CA VAL A 88 12.14 6.20 -13.39
C VAL A 88 11.96 7.42 -12.48
N ASP A 89 10.74 7.95 -12.42
CA ASP A 89 10.43 9.13 -11.60
C ASP A 89 9.66 8.73 -10.33
N GLY A 90 10.01 9.36 -9.21
CA GLY A 90 9.31 9.19 -7.93
C GLY A 90 9.43 7.81 -7.27
N ILE A 91 10.32 6.93 -7.74
CA ILE A 91 10.49 5.57 -7.21
C ILE A 91 11.90 5.42 -6.60
N GLU A 92 11.95 5.06 -5.32
CA GLU A 92 13.21 4.61 -4.70
C GLU A 92 13.49 3.15 -5.08
N LEU A 93 14.53 2.96 -5.89
CA LEU A 93 15.01 1.65 -6.31
C LEU A 93 15.85 1.02 -5.20
N ASP A 94 15.42 -0.13 -4.70
CA ASP A 94 16.18 -0.91 -3.72
C ASP A 94 17.38 -1.59 -4.39
N SER A 95 18.47 -1.74 -3.63
CA SER A 95 19.64 -2.52 -4.03
C SER A 95 19.22 -3.94 -4.45
N GLY A 96 19.58 -4.32 -5.68
CA GLY A 96 19.21 -5.61 -6.26
C GLY A 96 18.01 -5.56 -7.20
N THR A 97 17.38 -4.38 -7.38
CA THR A 97 16.42 -4.17 -8.47
C THR A 97 17.15 -4.27 -9.81
N LYS A 98 16.66 -5.15 -10.69
CA LYS A 98 17.22 -5.32 -12.04
C LYS A 98 16.12 -5.71 -13.02
N VAL A 99 16.25 -5.24 -14.25
CA VAL A 99 15.40 -5.65 -15.36
C VAL A 99 16.28 -6.32 -16.40
N THR A 100 15.86 -7.50 -16.86
CA THR A 100 16.57 -8.31 -17.84
C THR A 100 15.72 -8.47 -19.09
N TYR A 101 16.32 -8.30 -20.26
CA TYR A 101 15.70 -8.62 -21.54
C TYR A 101 16.41 -9.80 -22.19
N LYS A 102 15.73 -10.95 -22.27
CA LYS A 102 16.29 -12.18 -22.84
C LYS A 102 15.21 -12.97 -23.57
N ASP A 103 15.56 -13.52 -24.74
CA ASP A 103 14.67 -14.38 -25.53
C ASP A 103 13.30 -13.70 -25.82
N GLU A 104 13.34 -12.40 -26.15
CA GLU A 104 12.16 -11.54 -26.39
C GLU A 104 11.23 -11.34 -25.17
N VAL A 105 11.67 -11.76 -23.98
CA VAL A 105 10.91 -11.63 -22.73
C VAL A 105 11.58 -10.64 -21.80
N TRP A 106 10.79 -9.71 -21.28
CA TRP A 106 11.18 -8.82 -20.20
C TRP A 106 10.89 -9.47 -18.85
N SER A 107 11.90 -9.48 -17.98
CA SER A 107 11.80 -9.95 -16.60
C SER A 107 12.30 -8.88 -15.65
N ILE A 108 11.58 -8.68 -14.55
CA ILE A 108 11.96 -7.74 -13.48
C ILE A 108 12.22 -8.52 -12.20
N ASN A 109 13.37 -8.25 -11.60
CA ASN A 109 13.67 -8.61 -10.23
C ASN A 109 13.46 -7.37 -9.35
N TYR A 110 12.50 -7.44 -8.42
CA TYR A 110 12.20 -6.34 -7.52
C TYR A 110 12.08 -6.85 -6.07
N PRO A 111 13.02 -6.50 -5.17
CA PRO A 111 13.05 -7.01 -3.80
C PRO A 111 11.75 -6.78 -3.01
N LYS A 112 11.03 -5.68 -3.30
CA LYS A 112 9.76 -5.34 -2.64
C LYS A 112 8.65 -6.36 -2.89
N PHE A 113 8.74 -7.22 -3.91
CA PHE A 113 7.79 -8.33 -4.09
C PHE A 113 7.76 -9.29 -2.89
N SER A 114 8.90 -9.49 -2.20
CA SER A 114 8.95 -10.32 -0.99
C SER A 114 8.12 -9.77 0.16
N ASN A 115 7.90 -8.45 0.18
CA ASN A 115 7.17 -7.75 1.23
C ASN A 115 5.65 -7.75 1.03
N MET A 116 5.17 -8.25 -0.12
CA MET A 116 3.74 -8.38 -0.39
C MET A 116 3.11 -9.41 0.54
N LYS A 117 1.93 -9.08 1.08
CA LYS A 117 1.29 -9.84 2.16
C LYS A 117 -0.04 -10.50 1.78
N THR A 118 -0.56 -10.18 0.61
CA THR A 118 -1.92 -10.58 0.21
C THR A 118 -1.90 -11.69 -0.84
N ASP A 119 -3.10 -12.04 -1.31
CA ASP A 119 -3.37 -12.90 -2.46
C ASP A 119 -2.67 -12.44 -3.75
N LEU A 120 -2.27 -11.17 -3.83
CA LEU A 120 -1.52 -10.60 -4.96
C LEU A 120 -0.02 -10.95 -4.93
N LYS A 121 0.45 -11.64 -3.88
CA LYS A 121 1.87 -11.96 -3.72
C LYS A 121 2.38 -12.80 -4.89
N LEU A 122 3.44 -12.29 -5.53
CA LEU A 122 4.17 -13.02 -6.56
C LEU A 122 5.03 -14.11 -5.91
N LYS A 123 5.06 -15.31 -6.53
CA LYS A 123 5.74 -16.50 -5.99
C LYS A 123 7.27 -16.39 -6.03
N SER A 124 7.81 -15.46 -6.81
CA SER A 124 9.23 -15.23 -7.02
C SER A 124 9.55 -13.74 -6.98
N THR A 125 10.79 -13.42 -6.62
CA THR A 125 11.34 -12.06 -6.67
C THR A 125 11.64 -11.60 -8.09
N GLU A 126 11.75 -12.55 -9.02
CA GLU A 126 11.86 -12.32 -10.45
C GLU A 126 10.58 -12.77 -11.15
N VAL A 127 9.96 -11.87 -11.90
CA VAL A 127 8.70 -12.11 -12.61
C VAL A 127 8.79 -11.59 -14.03
N THR A 128 8.09 -12.24 -14.94
CA THR A 128 8.00 -11.80 -16.33
C THR A 128 7.00 -10.66 -16.47
N GLU A 129 7.12 -9.88 -17.54
CA GLU A 129 6.15 -8.83 -17.88
C GLU A 129 4.72 -9.39 -17.98
N ALA A 130 4.55 -10.58 -18.55
CA ALA A 130 3.24 -11.22 -18.66
C ALA A 130 2.63 -11.50 -17.28
N GLN A 131 3.43 -12.04 -16.35
CA GLN A 131 2.99 -12.31 -14.97
C GLN A 131 2.69 -11.02 -14.21
N LEU A 132 3.49 -9.98 -14.43
CA LEU A 132 3.25 -8.66 -13.83
C LEU A 132 1.95 -8.04 -14.36
N ASN A 133 1.70 -8.12 -15.66
CA ASN A 133 0.47 -7.59 -16.28
C ASN A 133 -0.77 -8.38 -15.83
N GLU A 134 -0.67 -9.69 -15.65
CA GLU A 134 -1.74 -10.51 -15.07
C GLU A 134 -2.02 -10.11 -13.61
N ALA A 135 -0.97 -9.91 -12.81
CA ALA A 135 -1.09 -9.44 -11.42
C ALA A 135 -1.69 -8.03 -11.34
N LEU A 136 -1.33 -7.13 -12.26
CA LEU A 136 -1.93 -5.79 -12.37
C LEU A 136 -3.40 -5.83 -12.80
N THR A 137 -3.76 -6.75 -13.70
CA THR A 137 -5.14 -6.90 -14.17
C THR A 137 -6.03 -7.46 -13.05
N SER A 138 -5.60 -8.53 -12.39
CA SER A 138 -6.29 -9.10 -11.22
C SER A 138 -6.34 -8.14 -10.03
N ALA A 139 -5.31 -7.29 -9.86
CA ALA A 139 -5.37 -6.18 -8.94
C ALA A 139 -6.39 -5.14 -9.42
N GLY A 140 -6.38 -4.73 -10.68
CA GLY A 140 -7.31 -3.76 -11.25
C GLY A 140 -8.78 -4.20 -11.17
N GLU A 141 -9.04 -5.50 -11.04
CA GLU A 141 -10.38 -6.01 -10.82
C GLU A 141 -10.98 -5.38 -9.55
N LYS A 142 -12.15 -4.76 -9.76
CA LYS A 142 -12.95 -4.08 -8.75
C LYS A 142 -13.00 -4.97 -7.50
N PRO A 143 -12.82 -4.42 -6.28
CA PRO A 143 -12.98 -5.20 -5.06
C PRO A 143 -14.31 -5.95 -5.16
N ALA A 144 -14.23 -7.28 -5.02
CA ALA A 144 -15.37 -8.18 -5.13
C ALA A 144 -16.59 -7.49 -4.50
N THR A 145 -17.59 -7.23 -5.33
CA THR A 145 -18.87 -6.71 -4.87
C THR A 145 -19.29 -7.57 -3.68
N THR A 146 -19.58 -6.88 -2.57
CA THR A 146 -20.17 -7.43 -1.35
C THR A 146 -21.08 -8.61 -1.67
N PRO A 147 -21.02 -9.75 -0.94
CA PRO A 147 -21.79 -10.93 -1.26
C PRO A 147 -23.25 -10.55 -1.50
N GLU A 148 -23.75 -10.86 -2.70
CA GLU A 148 -25.17 -10.68 -3.01
C GLU A 148 -25.95 -11.43 -1.94
N THR A 149 -26.72 -10.66 -1.15
CA THR A 149 -27.69 -11.23 -0.24
C THR A 149 -28.65 -12.06 -1.09
N PRO A 150 -28.89 -13.36 -0.79
CA PRO A 150 -29.79 -14.17 -1.59
C PRO A 150 -31.15 -13.49 -1.67
N LYS A 151 -31.59 -13.16 -2.88
CA LYS A 151 -32.95 -12.69 -3.13
C LYS A 151 -33.90 -13.76 -2.61
N GLN A 152 -34.82 -13.33 -1.75
CA GLN A 152 -36.02 -14.11 -1.38
C GLN A 152 -36.87 -14.34 -2.62
#